data_AF-A0A1S1LBJ0-F1
#
_entry.id   AF-A0A1S1LBJ0-F1
#
_cell.length_a   1.000
_cell.length_b   1.000
_cell.length_c   1.000
_cell.angle_alpha   90.00
_cell.angle_beta   90.00
_cell.angle_gamma   90.00
#
_symmetry.space_group_name_H-M   'P 1'
#
loop_
_entity.id
_entity.type
_entity.pdbx_description
1 polymer ?
#
loop_
_entity_poly.entity_id
_entity_poly.type
_entity_poly.pdbx_seq_one_letter_code
_entity_poly.pdbx_strand_id
1 'polypeptide(L)'
;MVLAALFVALGFIAHAAHAGTGVDHAVLDFMLAQRRQWLTPIAVFVTDVVGPNGMWPLGIVVGAVLGWRWRTPLPALVIFGTLIATRIVIPVTKHIVGTQRPPHAVRLVVENSPSYPSGHSLTTISVLGVLAVVLGYGRSRTVRIWLWVTVAVGTVAVALTRLYLGVHWLSDVIGGVLLGGLIIVVAGSLYGRYASRKLSTA
;
A
#
# COMPACT_ATOMS: atom_id res chain seq x y z
N MET A 1 -8.78 -13.61 7.75
CA MET A 1 -8.03 -14.88 7.66
C MET A 1 -7.58 -15.15 6.22
N VAL A 2 -8.44 -15.03 5.20
CA VAL A 2 -8.05 -15.25 3.79
C VAL A 2 -6.89 -14.36 3.31
N LEU A 3 -6.93 -13.04 3.51
CA LEU A 3 -5.84 -12.14 3.08
C LEU A 3 -4.48 -12.51 3.69
N ALA A 4 -4.46 -12.88 4.96
CA ALA A 4 -3.24 -13.29 5.65
C ALA A 4 -2.70 -14.62 5.08
N ALA A 5 -3.57 -15.61 4.84
CA ALA A 5 -3.18 -16.87 4.23
C ALA A 5 -2.62 -16.68 2.82
N LEU A 6 -3.27 -15.85 1.99
CA LEU A 6 -2.79 -15.51 0.65
C LEU A 6 -1.44 -14.79 0.70
N PHE A 7 -1.28 -13.84 1.63
CA PHE A 7 -0.02 -13.10 1.80
C PHE A 7 1.13 -14.02 2.20
N VAL A 8 0.88 -14.93 3.14
CA VAL A 8 1.87 -15.91 3.61
C VAL A 8 2.23 -16.88 2.48
N ALA A 9 1.24 -17.44 1.78
CA ALA A 9 1.47 -18.32 0.64
C ALA A 9 2.29 -17.64 -0.46
N LEU A 10 1.94 -16.40 -0.82
CA LEU A 10 2.70 -15.63 -1.80
C LEU A 10 4.11 -15.28 -1.30
N GLY A 11 4.27 -15.02 0.00
CA GLY A 11 5.58 -14.81 0.61
C GLY A 11 6.49 -16.05 0.51
N PHE A 12 5.95 -17.24 0.74
CA PHE A 12 6.70 -18.49 0.53
C PHE A 12 7.08 -18.69 -0.94
N ILE A 13 6.17 -18.41 -1.88
CA ILE A 13 6.46 -18.48 -3.31
C ILE A 13 7.58 -17.49 -3.69
N ALA A 14 7.49 -16.24 -3.23
CA ALA A 14 8.49 -15.21 -3.49
C ALA A 14 9.85 -15.53 -2.87
N HIS A 15 9.86 -16.14 -1.67
CA HIS A 15 11.07 -16.63 -1.03
C HIS A 15 11.72 -17.74 -1.85
N ALA A 16 10.95 -18.77 -2.20
CA ALA A 16 11.44 -19.94 -2.93
C ALA A 16 11.92 -19.59 -4.36
N ALA A 17 11.27 -18.62 -5.00
CA ALA A 17 11.68 -18.15 -6.31
C ALA A 17 13.02 -17.39 -6.28
N HIS A 18 13.38 -16.81 -5.14
CA HIS A 18 14.57 -15.97 -4.87
C HIS A 18 14.73 -14.71 -5.73
N ALA A 19 14.46 -14.74 -7.03
CA ALA A 19 14.66 -13.67 -7.99
C ALA A 19 13.47 -13.51 -8.96
N GLY A 20 12.25 -13.70 -8.45
CA GLY A 20 11.02 -13.60 -9.23
C GLY A 20 10.56 -14.94 -9.82
N THR A 21 9.26 -15.09 -10.02
CA THR A 21 8.65 -16.26 -10.69
C THR A 21 8.66 -16.10 -12.21
N GLY A 22 8.37 -17.16 -12.97
CA GLY A 22 8.23 -17.05 -14.43
C GLY A 22 7.17 -16.02 -14.88
N VAL A 23 6.08 -15.88 -14.12
CA VAL A 23 5.06 -14.84 -14.36
C VAL A 23 5.62 -13.44 -14.08
N ASP A 24 6.43 -13.29 -13.03
CA ASP A 24 7.06 -12.01 -12.70
C ASP A 24 8.00 -11.53 -13.82
N HIS A 25 8.76 -12.45 -14.42
CA HIS A 25 9.61 -12.14 -15.57
C HIS A 25 8.79 -11.74 -16.80
N ALA A 26 7.74 -12.48 -17.14
CA ALA A 26 6.88 -12.13 -18.29
C ALA A 26 6.25 -10.73 -18.13
N VAL A 27 5.83 -10.38 -16.91
CA VAL A 27 5.28 -9.06 -16.61
C VAL A 27 6.36 -7.98 -16.66
N LEU A 28 7.55 -8.26 -16.14
CA LEU A 28 8.68 -7.33 -16.24
C LEU A 28 8.99 -7.03 -17.72
N ASP A 29 9.16 -8.06 -18.55
CA ASP A 29 9.48 -7.90 -19.97
C ASP A 29 8.42 -7.08 -20.71
N PHE A 30 7.14 -7.36 -20.44
CA PHE A 30 6.03 -6.56 -20.96
C PHE A 30 6.16 -5.08 -20.56
N MET A 31 6.44 -4.79 -19.29
CA MET A 31 6.59 -3.42 -18.78
C MET A 31 7.81 -2.71 -19.36
N LEU A 32 8.93 -3.43 -19.56
CA LEU A 32 10.12 -2.89 -20.22
C LEU A 32 9.81 -2.47 -21.66
N ALA A 33 9.03 -3.26 -22.40
CA ALA A 33 8.63 -2.95 -23.78
C ALA A 33 7.74 -1.68 -23.88
N GLN A 34 7.02 -1.33 -22.82
CA GLN A 34 6.20 -0.11 -22.78
C GLN A 34 6.99 1.17 -22.44
N ARG A 35 8.30 1.08 -22.15
CA ARG A 35 9.08 2.24 -21.75
C ARG A 35 9.18 3.29 -22.84
N ARG A 36 8.97 4.55 -22.44
CA ARG A 36 9.12 5.75 -23.26
C ARG A 36 9.80 6.84 -22.43
N GLN A 37 10.72 7.60 -23.04
CA GLN A 37 11.48 8.64 -22.32
C GLN A 37 10.58 9.66 -21.62
N TRP A 38 9.47 10.04 -22.26
CA TRP A 38 8.50 11.00 -21.71
C TRP A 38 7.62 10.43 -20.59
N LEU A 39 7.42 9.11 -20.55
CA LEU A 39 6.57 8.45 -19.55
C LEU A 39 7.31 8.21 -18.23
N THR A 40 8.63 8.04 -18.28
CA THR A 40 9.47 7.82 -17.10
C THR A 40 9.38 8.93 -16.04
N PRO A 41 9.54 10.24 -16.35
CA PRO A 41 9.41 11.27 -15.34
C PRO A 41 7.99 11.33 -14.72
N ILE A 42 6.96 11.03 -15.51
CA ILE A 42 5.58 10.92 -15.01
C ILE A 42 5.46 9.76 -14.04
N ALA A 43 6.02 8.59 -14.37
CA ALA A 43 5.99 7.42 -13.50
C ALA A 43 6.73 7.68 -12.17
N VAL A 44 7.88 8.37 -12.22
CA VAL A 44 8.62 8.80 -11.02
C VAL A 44 7.79 9.76 -10.18
N PHE A 45 7.21 10.79 -10.79
CA PHE A 45 6.37 11.76 -10.09
C PHE A 45 5.16 11.09 -9.40
N VAL A 46 4.44 10.23 -10.12
CA VAL A 46 3.28 9.51 -9.59
C VAL A 46 3.68 8.61 -8.42
N THR A 47 4.76 7.83 -8.54
CA THR A 47 5.19 6.96 -7.43
C THR A 47 5.71 7.74 -6.23
N ASP A 48 6.24 8.94 -6.42
CA ASP A 48 6.75 9.78 -5.34
C ASP A 48 5.60 10.41 -4.55
N VAL A 49 4.66 11.04 -5.26
CA VAL A 49 3.49 11.72 -4.66
C VAL A 49 2.48 10.73 -4.10
N VAL A 50 2.17 9.64 -4.80
CA VAL A 50 1.15 8.68 -4.38
C VAL A 50 1.75 7.53 -3.56
N GLY A 51 3.07 7.43 -3.51
CA GLY A 51 3.81 6.49 -2.67
C GLY A 51 4.07 7.01 -1.25
N PRO A 52 5.04 6.43 -0.53
CA PRO A 52 5.31 6.75 0.87
C PRO A 52 5.60 8.24 1.12
N ASN A 53 6.32 8.90 0.19
CA ASN A 53 6.73 10.30 0.36
C ASN A 53 5.54 11.27 0.44
N GLY A 54 4.45 11.02 -0.31
CA GLY A 54 3.23 11.81 -0.15
C GLY A 54 2.21 11.22 0.83
N MET A 55 2.10 9.89 0.94
CA MET A 55 1.13 9.24 1.83
C MET A 55 1.40 9.47 3.31
N TRP A 56 2.67 9.57 3.72
CA TRP A 56 3.03 9.85 5.10
C TRP A 56 2.61 11.26 5.54
N PRO A 57 3.02 12.34 4.86
CA PRO A 57 2.53 13.69 5.17
C PRO A 57 1.01 13.78 5.11
N LEU A 58 0.37 13.19 4.09
CA LEU A 58 -1.08 13.16 3.97
C LEU A 58 -1.74 12.52 5.20
N GLY A 59 -1.28 11.34 5.62
CA GLY A 59 -1.80 10.65 6.79
C GLY A 59 -1.60 11.44 8.07
N ILE A 60 -0.43 12.06 8.26
CA ILE A 60 -0.13 12.90 9.43
C ILE A 60 -1.07 14.09 9.50
N VAL A 61 -1.18 14.85 8.41
CA VAL A 61 -2.00 16.07 8.35
C VAL A 61 -3.47 15.72 8.52
N VAL A 62 -4.00 14.76 7.76
CA VAL A 62 -5.41 14.37 7.84
C VAL A 62 -5.73 13.79 9.22
N GLY A 63 -4.87 12.94 9.77
CA GLY A 63 -5.06 12.40 11.12
C GLY A 63 -5.12 13.50 12.19
N ALA A 64 -4.20 14.46 12.15
CA ALA A 64 -4.19 15.60 13.07
C ALA A 64 -5.43 16.49 12.92
N VAL A 65 -5.78 16.84 11.68
CA VAL A 65 -6.96 17.67 11.37
C VAL A 65 -8.25 17.00 11.83
N LEU A 66 -8.44 15.70 11.55
CA LEU A 66 -9.64 14.98 11.97
C LEU A 66 -9.70 14.83 13.49
N GLY A 67 -8.57 14.54 14.14
CA GLY A 67 -8.49 14.46 15.60
C GLY A 67 -8.91 15.76 16.27
N TRP A 68 -8.41 16.89 15.75
CA TRP A 68 -8.78 18.23 16.21
C TRP A 68 -10.24 18.60 15.91
N ARG A 69 -10.67 18.45 14.65
CA ARG A 69 -11.98 18.89 14.16
C ARG A 69 -13.14 18.10 14.74
N TRP A 70 -12.96 16.80 14.97
CA TRP A 70 -13.98 15.91 15.54
C TRP A 70 -13.88 15.78 17.05
N ARG A 71 -12.92 16.46 17.69
CA ARG A 71 -12.76 16.51 19.15
C ARG A 71 -12.61 15.11 19.76
N THR A 72 -12.00 14.19 19.02
CA THR A 72 -11.76 12.80 19.45
C THR A 72 -10.43 12.32 18.89
N PRO A 73 -9.58 11.66 19.69
CA PRO A 73 -8.28 11.19 19.21
C PRO A 73 -8.38 9.99 18.27
N LEU A 74 -9.53 9.31 18.20
CA LEU A 74 -9.62 8.01 17.53
C LEU A 74 -9.23 8.03 16.03
N PRO A 75 -9.72 8.95 15.18
CA PRO A 75 -9.30 9.03 13.78
C PRO A 75 -7.78 9.16 13.65
N ALA A 76 -7.18 10.03 14.47
CA ALA A 76 -5.74 10.25 14.49
C ALA A 76 -5.01 8.97 14.92
N LEU A 77 -5.45 8.30 16.00
CA LEU A 77 -4.83 7.07 16.49
C LEU A 77 -4.86 5.95 15.45
N VAL A 78 -5.97 5.77 14.74
CA VAL A 78 -6.08 4.71 13.72
C VAL A 78 -5.21 5.03 12.49
N ILE A 79 -5.18 6.29 12.06
CA ILE A 79 -4.36 6.72 10.92
C ILE A 79 -2.86 6.66 11.27
N PHE A 80 -2.46 7.20 12.42
CA PHE A 80 -1.05 7.17 12.85
C PHE A 80 -0.59 5.75 13.16
N GLY A 81 -1.44 4.93 13.79
CA GLY A 81 -1.20 3.52 14.00
C GLY A 81 -0.98 2.77 12.68
N THR A 82 -1.71 3.14 11.63
CA THR A 82 -1.51 2.59 10.27
C THR A 82 -0.13 2.98 9.72
N LEU A 83 0.26 4.26 9.80
CA LEU A 83 1.59 4.71 9.36
C LEU A 83 2.72 3.96 10.07
N ILE A 84 2.65 3.89 11.40
CA ILE A 84 3.61 3.16 12.23
C ILE A 84 3.64 1.68 11.86
N ALA A 85 2.47 1.05 11.67
CA ALA A 85 2.38 -0.34 11.24
C ALA A 85 3.12 -0.54 9.91
N THR A 86 2.89 0.31 8.90
CA THR A 86 3.63 0.20 7.62
C THR A 86 5.15 0.32 7.80
N ARG A 87 5.62 1.22 8.67
CA ARG A 87 7.05 1.42 8.94
C ARG A 87 7.72 0.19 9.55
N ILE A 88 6.97 -0.60 10.31
CA ILE A 88 7.47 -1.78 11.01
C ILE A 88 7.32 -3.03 10.12
N VAL A 89 6.13 -3.28 9.58
CA VAL A 89 5.86 -4.56 8.88
C VAL A 89 6.63 -4.68 7.57
N ILE A 90 6.84 -3.59 6.83
CA ILE A 90 7.58 -3.61 5.56
C ILE A 90 9.01 -4.15 5.77
N PRO A 91 9.88 -3.54 6.60
CA PRO A 91 11.25 -4.01 6.76
C PRO A 91 11.32 -5.40 7.41
N VAL A 92 10.42 -5.71 8.36
CA VAL A 92 10.36 -7.03 8.98
C VAL A 92 10.09 -8.11 7.92
N THR A 93 9.06 -7.94 7.08
CA THR A 93 8.78 -8.94 6.06
C THR A 93 9.86 -9.00 4.98
N LYS A 94 10.45 -7.86 4.59
CA LYS A 94 11.60 -7.83 3.67
C LYS A 94 12.76 -8.66 4.19
N HIS A 95 13.04 -8.57 5.49
CA HIS A 95 14.12 -9.33 6.11
C HIS A 95 13.81 -10.84 6.15
N ILE A 96 12.57 -11.21 6.45
CA ILE A 96 12.13 -12.61 6.51
C ILE A 96 12.14 -13.27 5.13
N VAL A 97 11.60 -12.58 4.11
CA VAL A 97 11.40 -13.18 2.78
C VAL A 97 12.66 -13.08 1.92
N GLY A 98 13.42 -11.98 2.00
CA GLY A 98 14.76 -11.90 1.40
C GLY A 98 14.83 -11.99 -0.14
N THR A 99 13.72 -11.82 -0.86
CA THR A 99 13.68 -11.89 -2.33
C THR A 99 14.54 -10.79 -2.97
N GLN A 100 15.34 -11.17 -3.98
CA GLN A 100 16.11 -10.27 -4.80
C GLN A 100 15.20 -9.47 -5.75
N ARG A 101 15.55 -8.21 -5.99
CA ARG A 101 14.86 -7.34 -6.95
C ARG A 101 15.17 -7.71 -8.40
N PRO A 102 14.39 -7.19 -9.38
CA PRO A 102 14.77 -7.24 -10.79
C PRO A 102 16.20 -6.75 -11.03
N PRO A 103 16.90 -7.21 -12.07
CA PRO A 103 18.32 -6.88 -12.29
C PRO A 103 18.63 -5.39 -12.26
N HIS A 104 19.78 -4.99 -11.69
CA HIS A 104 20.16 -3.57 -11.59
C HIS A 104 20.18 -2.85 -12.94
N ALA A 105 20.57 -3.54 -14.02
CA ALA A 105 20.64 -3.00 -15.37
C ALA A 105 19.30 -2.46 -15.91
N VAL A 106 18.17 -2.94 -15.39
CA VAL A 106 16.83 -2.52 -15.84
C VAL A 106 16.16 -1.52 -14.90
N ARG A 107 16.76 -1.19 -13.75
CA ARG A 107 16.15 -0.29 -12.75
C ARG A 107 16.30 1.17 -13.17
N LEU A 108 15.19 1.91 -13.15
CA LEU A 108 15.17 3.35 -13.43
C LEU A 108 15.29 4.21 -12.16
N VAL A 109 15.19 3.60 -10.98
CA VAL A 109 15.40 4.26 -9.67
C VAL A 109 16.18 3.33 -8.73
N VAL A 110 16.91 3.92 -7.78
CA VAL A 110 17.77 3.17 -6.86
C VAL A 110 16.99 2.67 -5.66
N GLU A 111 17.12 1.38 -5.38
CA GLU A 111 16.50 0.68 -4.25
C GLU A 111 17.42 -0.44 -3.77
N ASN A 112 17.86 -0.40 -2.51
CA ASN A 112 18.91 -1.30 -1.97
C ASN A 112 18.39 -2.34 -0.97
N SER A 113 17.09 -2.31 -0.64
CA SER A 113 16.46 -3.31 0.25
C SER A 113 15.93 -4.51 -0.54
N PRO A 114 15.59 -5.65 0.10
CA PRO A 114 14.87 -6.75 -0.56
C PRO A 114 13.58 -6.31 -1.27
N SER A 115 13.13 -7.08 -2.26
CA SER A 115 12.02 -6.71 -3.14
C SER A 115 10.66 -6.88 -2.48
N TYR A 116 10.44 -8.02 -1.82
CA TYR A 116 9.13 -8.44 -1.32
C TYR A 116 8.90 -8.02 0.13
N PRO A 117 7.71 -7.50 0.49
CA PRO A 117 6.68 -6.97 -0.39
C PRO A 117 7.02 -5.54 -0.86
N SER A 118 6.30 -5.05 -1.88
CA SER A 118 6.40 -3.67 -2.35
C SER A 118 5.92 -2.70 -1.28
N GLY A 119 6.86 -1.96 -0.68
CA GLY A 119 6.54 -0.97 0.35
C GLY A 119 5.70 0.19 -0.18
N HIS A 120 5.90 0.59 -1.44
CA HIS A 120 5.08 1.62 -2.08
C HIS A 120 3.62 1.18 -2.19
N SER A 121 3.37 0.01 -2.77
CA SER A 121 2.02 -0.53 -2.91
C SER A 121 1.34 -0.73 -1.55
N LEU A 122 2.07 -1.25 -0.55
CA LEU A 122 1.57 -1.45 0.81
C LEU A 122 1.17 -0.14 1.48
N THR A 123 2.06 0.86 1.49
CA THR A 123 1.79 2.15 2.12
C THR A 123 0.65 2.88 1.41
N THR A 124 0.62 2.91 0.08
CA THR A 124 -0.44 3.57 -0.69
C THR A 124 -1.82 3.00 -0.37
N ILE A 125 -2.00 1.68 -0.49
CA ILE A 125 -3.31 1.08 -0.27
C ILE A 125 -3.74 1.21 1.20
N SER A 126 -2.84 0.96 2.16
CA SER A 126 -3.21 0.99 3.58
C SER A 126 -3.57 2.39 4.06
N VAL A 127 -2.82 3.42 3.67
CA VAL A 127 -3.13 4.81 4.04
C VAL A 127 -4.42 5.26 3.38
N LEU A 128 -4.55 5.15 2.05
CA LEU A 128 -5.76 5.56 1.35
C LEU A 128 -6.99 4.77 1.84
N GLY A 129 -6.84 3.47 2.07
CA GLY A 129 -7.92 2.61 2.52
C GLY A 129 -8.40 2.94 3.93
N VAL A 130 -7.48 3.23 4.87
CA VAL A 130 -7.85 3.67 6.21
C VAL A 130 -8.49 5.05 6.18
N LEU A 131 -8.01 5.98 5.35
CA LEU A 131 -8.67 7.25 5.12
C LEU A 131 -10.09 7.06 4.56
N ALA A 132 -10.28 6.16 3.60
CA ALA A 132 -11.59 5.83 3.04
C ALA A 132 -12.56 5.27 4.11
N VAL A 133 -12.06 4.43 5.03
CA VAL A 133 -12.85 3.91 6.15
C VAL A 133 -13.28 5.04 7.10
N VAL A 134 -12.33 5.87 7.53
CA VAL A 134 -12.58 6.93 8.51
C VAL A 134 -13.48 8.02 7.92
N LEU A 135 -13.17 8.51 6.72
CA LEU A 135 -13.93 9.58 6.05
C LEU A 135 -15.29 9.10 5.52
N GLY A 136 -15.41 7.81 5.20
CA GLY A 136 -16.64 7.19 4.73
C GLY A 136 -17.64 6.87 5.86
N TYR A 137 -17.22 6.96 7.12
CA TYR A 137 -18.11 6.68 8.26
C TYR A 137 -19.26 7.69 8.32
N GLY A 138 -20.49 7.19 8.42
CA GLY A 138 -21.70 8.03 8.42
C GLY A 138 -21.99 8.74 7.09
N ARG A 139 -21.27 8.43 6.00
CA ARG A 139 -21.52 9.00 4.67
C ARG A 139 -22.39 8.08 3.81
N SER A 140 -22.99 8.66 2.76
CA SER A 140 -23.82 7.92 1.81
C SER A 140 -23.01 6.84 1.08
N ARG A 141 -23.73 5.83 0.54
CA ARG A 141 -23.13 4.75 -0.26
C ARG A 141 -22.30 5.30 -1.42
N THR A 142 -22.79 6.34 -2.11
CA THR A 142 -22.10 6.98 -3.23
C THR A 142 -20.74 7.57 -2.83
N VAL A 143 -20.68 8.30 -1.72
CA VAL A 143 -19.41 8.86 -1.21
C VAL A 143 -18.42 7.75 -0.88
N ARG A 144 -18.89 6.68 -0.22
CA ARG A 144 -18.06 5.52 0.11
C ARG A 144 -17.51 4.82 -1.14
N ILE A 145 -18.33 4.68 -2.19
CA ILE A 145 -17.89 4.10 -3.47
C ILE A 145 -16.76 4.94 -4.04
N TRP A 146 -16.92 6.26 -4.13
CA TRP A 146 -15.88 7.13 -4.68
C TRP A 146 -14.58 7.11 -3.87
N LEU A 147 -14.66 7.04 -2.54
CA LEU A 147 -13.47 6.85 -1.70
C LEU A 147 -12.72 5.56 -2.05
N TRP A 148 -13.44 4.45 -2.21
CA TRP A 148 -12.81 3.17 -2.60
C TRP A 148 -12.30 3.14 -4.04
N VAL A 149 -12.95 3.86 -4.96
CA VAL A 149 -12.43 4.08 -6.31
C VAL A 149 -11.08 4.81 -6.24
N THR A 150 -10.97 5.86 -5.42
CA THR A 150 -9.69 6.56 -5.20
C THR A 150 -8.61 5.62 -4.66
N VAL A 151 -8.95 4.75 -3.71
CA VAL A 151 -8.01 3.74 -3.19
C VAL A 151 -7.53 2.83 -4.31
N ALA A 152 -8.45 2.30 -5.11
CA ALA A 152 -8.13 1.39 -6.21
C ALA A 152 -7.25 2.07 -7.27
N VAL A 153 -7.65 3.26 -7.74
CA VAL A 153 -6.91 4.03 -8.76
C VAL A 153 -5.51 4.40 -8.25
N GLY A 154 -5.39 4.93 -7.04
CA GLY A 154 -4.10 5.30 -6.46
C GLY A 154 -3.17 4.09 -6.29
N THR A 155 -3.72 2.97 -5.80
CA THR A 155 -2.95 1.73 -5.62
C THR A 155 -2.49 1.16 -6.95
N VAL A 156 -3.37 1.10 -7.96
CA VAL A 156 -3.04 0.61 -9.30
C VAL A 156 -2.02 1.52 -9.99
N ALA A 157 -2.16 2.84 -9.87
CA ALA A 157 -1.19 3.79 -10.41
C ALA A 157 0.21 3.55 -9.81
N VAL A 158 0.31 3.43 -8.49
CA VAL A 158 1.59 3.14 -7.82
C VAL A 158 2.12 1.76 -8.21
N ALA A 159 1.28 0.73 -8.21
CA ALA A 159 1.65 -0.62 -8.66
C ALA A 159 2.30 -0.60 -10.05
N LEU A 160 1.62 0.01 -11.04
CA LEU A 160 2.10 0.08 -12.41
C LEU A 160 3.42 0.85 -12.52
N THR A 161 3.57 1.97 -11.82
CA THR A 161 4.84 2.71 -11.82
C THR A 161 5.99 1.90 -11.24
N ARG A 162 5.78 1.10 -10.18
CA ARG A 162 6.84 0.26 -9.60
C ARG A 162 7.29 -0.87 -10.54
N LEU A 163 6.35 -1.47 -11.27
CA LEU A 163 6.65 -2.47 -12.29
C LEU A 163 7.34 -1.83 -13.50
N TYR A 164 6.83 -0.69 -13.98
CA TYR A 164 7.41 0.09 -15.07
C TYR A 164 8.85 0.52 -14.79
N LEU A 165 9.14 1.00 -13.58
CA LEU A 165 10.48 1.41 -13.14
C LEU A 165 11.44 0.22 -12.93
N GLY A 166 10.93 -1.01 -13.01
CA GLY A 166 11.71 -2.24 -12.96
C GLY A 166 12.31 -2.52 -11.59
N VAL A 167 11.67 -2.08 -10.50
CA VAL A 167 12.21 -2.20 -9.14
C VAL A 167 11.48 -3.21 -8.26
N HIS A 168 10.36 -3.73 -8.76
CA HIS A 168 9.55 -4.74 -8.09
C HIS A 168 9.02 -5.77 -9.08
N TRP A 169 8.83 -6.98 -8.60
CA TRP A 169 8.10 -8.05 -9.26
C TRP A 169 6.58 -7.86 -9.11
N LEU A 170 5.78 -8.54 -9.93
CA LEU A 170 4.31 -8.53 -9.78
C LEU A 170 3.91 -9.12 -8.42
N SER A 171 4.55 -10.21 -8.01
CA SER A 171 4.38 -10.85 -6.71
C SER A 171 4.65 -9.86 -5.55
N ASP A 172 5.69 -9.03 -5.62
CA ASP A 172 5.96 -7.99 -4.61
C ASP A 172 4.78 -7.01 -4.45
N VAL A 173 4.21 -6.57 -5.58
CA VAL A 173 3.10 -5.61 -5.64
C VAL A 173 1.84 -6.23 -5.05
N ILE A 174 1.50 -7.45 -5.45
CA ILE A 174 0.33 -8.18 -4.92
C ILE A 174 0.52 -8.43 -3.41
N GLY A 175 1.72 -8.83 -2.98
CA GLY A 175 2.05 -9.01 -1.56
C GLY A 175 1.84 -7.72 -0.76
N GLY A 176 2.28 -6.58 -1.29
CA GLY A 176 2.05 -5.27 -0.69
C GLY A 176 0.55 -4.94 -0.56
N VAL A 177 -0.23 -5.23 -1.60
CA VAL A 177 -1.69 -5.04 -1.62
C VAL A 177 -2.39 -5.91 -0.57
N LEU A 178 -2.02 -7.19 -0.48
CA LEU A 178 -2.61 -8.13 0.48
C LEU A 178 -2.33 -7.72 1.93
N LEU A 179 -1.07 -7.39 2.24
CA LEU A 179 -0.69 -6.98 3.59
C LEU A 179 -1.27 -5.60 3.95
N GLY A 180 -1.30 -4.66 3.01
CA GLY A 180 -1.97 -3.37 3.21
C GLY A 180 -3.48 -3.53 3.42
N GLY A 181 -4.12 -4.45 2.68
CA GLY A 181 -5.50 -4.87 2.89
C GLY A 181 -5.76 -5.43 4.29
N LEU A 182 -4.85 -6.24 4.83
CA LEU A 182 -4.94 -6.74 6.19
C LEU A 182 -4.91 -5.59 7.21
N ILE A 183 -4.02 -4.61 7.03
CA ILE A 183 -3.94 -3.41 7.88
C ILE A 183 -5.27 -2.65 7.86
N ILE A 184 -5.86 -2.44 6.68
CA ILE A 184 -7.17 -1.79 6.53
C ILE A 184 -8.25 -2.53 7.33
N VAL A 185 -8.32 -3.85 7.21
CA VAL A 185 -9.33 -4.67 7.92
C VAL A 185 -9.18 -4.53 9.42
N VAL A 186 -7.95 -4.60 9.94
CA VAL A 186 -7.67 -4.44 11.38
C VAL A 186 -8.04 -3.03 11.84
N ALA A 187 -7.50 -2.00 11.17
CA ALA A 187 -7.74 -0.60 11.49
C ALA A 187 -9.24 -0.24 11.43
N GLY A 188 -9.94 -0.68 10.39
CA GLY A 188 -11.36 -0.44 10.22
C GLY A 188 -12.23 -1.18 11.24
N SER A 189 -11.84 -2.39 11.64
CA SER A 189 -12.53 -3.12 12.72
C SER A 189 -12.40 -2.40 14.05
N LEU A 190 -11.21 -1.88 14.37
CA LEU A 190 -10.97 -1.08 15.58
C LEU A 190 -11.81 0.21 15.57
N TYR A 191 -11.81 0.93 14.44
CA TYR A 191 -12.57 2.15 14.27
C TYR A 191 -14.09 1.92 14.39
N GLY A 192 -14.62 0.91 13.69
CA GLY A 192 -16.05 0.59 13.68
C GLY A 192 -16.59 0.13 15.03
N ARG A 193 -15.83 -0.68 15.78
CA ARG A 193 -16.22 -1.12 17.14
C ARG A 193 -16.39 0.05 18.10
N TYR A 194 -15.47 1.02 18.07
CA TYR A 194 -15.58 2.20 18.91
C TYR A 194 -16.73 3.10 18.49
N ALA A 195 -16.86 3.36 17.19
CA ALA A 195 -17.87 4.28 16.68
C ALA A 195 -19.30 3.77 16.93
N SER A 196 -19.49 2.44 16.93
CA SER A 196 -20.77 1.80 17.28
C SER A 196 -21.08 1.90 18.78
N ARG A 197 -20.08 1.74 19.66
CA ARG A 197 -20.26 1.89 21.12
C ARG A 197 -20.70 3.29 21.52
N LYS A 198 -20.19 4.32 20.85
CA LYS A 198 -20.55 5.72 21.13
C LYS A 198 -22.02 6.03 20.80
N LEU A 199 -22.59 5.35 19.80
CA LEU A 199 -24.00 5.50 19.42
C LEU A 199 -24.95 4.76 20.36
N SER A 200 -24.51 3.69 21.03
CA SER A 200 -25.33 2.97 22.02
C SER A 200 -25.36 3.65 23.40
N THR A 201 -24.45 4.58 23.66
CA THR A 201 -24.32 5.30 24.95
C THR A 201 -24.79 6.76 24.87
N ALA A 202 -25.30 7.20 23.72
CA ALA A 202 -25.82 8.54 23.47
C ALA A 202 -27.33 8.47 23.28
#